data_AF-A0AB37B3E3-F1
#
_entry.id   AF-A0AB37B3E3-F1
#
_cell.length_a   1.000
_cell.length_b   1.000
_cell.length_c   1.000
_cell.angle_alpha   90.00
_cell.angle_beta   90.00
_cell.angle_gamma   90.00
#
_symmetry.space_group_name_H-M   'P 1'
#
loop_
_entity.id
_entity.type
_entity.pdbx_description
1 polymer ?
#
loop_
_entity_poly.entity_id
_entity_poly.type
_entity_poly.pdbx_seq_one_letter_code
_entity_poly.pdbx_strand_id
1 'polypeptide(L)'
;MKKILVVHPALVLGGAESVLIDILKILDKYSDQYNVELLLLENRQNHRIDEIPSSISISHCLTGIESEFLIYCVNHMNEDPHYFESWRRGCIDKVNQTLSKKLTEQHYDLIIDFQANQTQFANYLIEHNVNTPIIRWCHGRLHINIWRNNPDFYPHIFRQYAGIISIADEMKTLIDNYLQEINLHGKVQNMRLYNPIDEYSIHQKAESFFWGGATS
;
A
#
# COMPACT_ATOMS: atom_id res chain seq x y z
N MET A 1 5.76 -12.61 19.64
CA MET A 1 5.26 -12.45 18.26
C MET A 1 5.02 -10.97 18.01
N LYS A 2 5.66 -10.40 16.99
CA LYS A 2 5.52 -8.98 16.61
C LYS A 2 4.29 -8.81 15.72
N LYS A 3 3.49 -7.77 15.94
CA LYS A 3 2.26 -7.53 15.17
C LYS A 3 2.48 -6.49 14.09
N ILE A 4 2.19 -6.85 12.84
CA ILE A 4 2.41 -6.01 11.66
C ILE A 4 1.06 -5.72 11.00
N LEU A 5 0.78 -4.45 10.75
CA LEU A 5 -0.35 -4.03 9.92
C LEU A 5 0.17 -3.65 8.53
N VAL A 6 -0.27 -4.35 7.50
CA VAL A 6 -0.05 -3.95 6.10
C VAL A 6 -1.28 -3.22 5.63
N VAL A 7 -1.14 -1.97 5.21
CA VAL A 7 -2.24 -1.13 4.71
C VAL A 7 -2.11 -1.00 3.20
N HIS A 8 -3.17 -1.36 2.50
CA HIS A 8 -3.23 -1.28 1.04
C HIS A 8 -4.62 -0.81 0.60
N PRO A 9 -4.78 -0.08 -0.52
CA PRO A 9 -6.08 0.45 -0.88
C PRO A 9 -7.10 -0.62 -1.28
N ALA A 10 -6.78 -1.45 -2.29
CA ALA A 10 -7.68 -2.47 -2.83
C ALA A 10 -6.87 -3.53 -3.60
N LEU A 11 -7.36 -4.77 -3.67
CA LEU A 11 -6.78 -5.83 -4.48
C LEU A 11 -7.31 -5.79 -5.92
N VAL A 12 -6.88 -4.77 -6.67
CA VAL A 12 -7.15 -4.65 -8.12
C VAL A 12 -6.12 -5.42 -8.95
N LEU A 13 -6.36 -5.59 -10.25
CA LEU A 13 -5.36 -6.20 -11.13
C LEU A 13 -4.19 -5.24 -11.38
N GLY A 14 -3.03 -5.50 -10.76
CA GLY A 14 -1.85 -4.67 -10.92
C GLY A 14 -0.55 -5.35 -10.49
N GLY A 15 0.57 -4.74 -10.90
CA GLY A 15 1.91 -5.24 -10.60
C GLY A 15 2.25 -5.14 -9.11
N ALA A 16 1.83 -4.08 -8.45
CA ALA A 16 2.12 -3.88 -7.04
C ALA A 16 1.24 -4.77 -6.14
N GLU A 17 0.01 -5.10 -6.53
CA GLU A 17 -0.81 -6.12 -5.85
C GLU A 17 -0.18 -7.52 -5.95
N SER A 18 0.48 -7.82 -7.08
CA SER A 18 1.25 -9.07 -7.21
C SER A 18 2.42 -9.12 -6.23
N VAL A 19 3.17 -8.01 -6.13
CA VAL A 19 4.27 -7.85 -5.17
C VAL A 19 3.77 -7.94 -3.73
N LEU A 20 2.62 -7.33 -3.42
CA LEU A 20 1.99 -7.41 -2.10
C LEU A 20 1.77 -8.86 -1.70
N ILE A 21 1.12 -9.65 -2.56
CA ILE A 21 0.84 -11.07 -2.30
C ILE A 21 2.14 -11.85 -2.08
N ASP A 22 3.17 -11.60 -2.88
CA ASP A 22 4.45 -12.29 -2.72
C ASP A 22 5.16 -11.91 -1.40
N ILE A 23 5.09 -10.63 -0.99
CA ILE A 23 5.58 -10.18 0.32
C ILE A 23 4.78 -10.83 1.46
N LEU A 24 3.46 -10.93 1.35
CA LEU A 24 2.62 -11.60 2.34
C LEU A 24 2.96 -13.09 2.45
N LYS A 25 3.18 -13.78 1.32
CA LYS A 25 3.68 -15.17 1.29
C LYS A 25 5.06 -15.32 1.95
N ILE A 26 5.94 -14.32 1.81
CA ILE A 26 7.23 -14.31 2.52
C ILE A 26 7.03 -14.13 4.02
N LEU A 27 6.17 -13.20 4.45
CA LEU A 27 5.90 -12.96 5.87
C LEU A 27 5.25 -14.17 6.55
N ASP A 28 4.39 -14.90 5.85
CA ASP A 28 3.76 -16.14 6.34
C ASP A 28 4.77 -17.24 6.70
N LYS A 29 5.91 -17.32 5.99
CA LYS A 29 7.02 -18.25 6.33
C LYS A 29 7.62 -17.98 7.71
N TYR A 30 7.34 -16.81 8.27
CA TYR A 30 7.79 -16.36 9.60
C TYR A 30 6.60 -16.14 10.55
N SER A 31 5.50 -16.87 10.35
CA SER A 31 4.28 -16.77 11.17
C SER A 31 4.47 -17.18 12.64
N ASP A 32 5.57 -17.87 12.97
CA ASP A 32 6.01 -18.13 14.33
C ASP A 32 6.54 -16.86 15.04
N GLN A 33 7.00 -15.87 14.25
CA GLN A 33 7.59 -14.62 14.73
C GLN A 33 6.66 -13.42 14.54
N TYR A 34 5.89 -13.40 13.45
CA TYR A 34 5.04 -12.28 13.06
C TYR A 34 3.55 -12.65 13.01
N ASN A 35 2.73 -11.79 13.60
CA ASN A 35 1.28 -11.79 13.41
C ASN A 35 0.94 -10.68 12.41
N VAL A 36 0.52 -11.05 11.21
CA VAL A 36 0.30 -10.12 10.10
C VAL A 36 -1.20 -9.94 9.86
N GLU A 37 -1.60 -8.68 9.74
CA GLU A 37 -2.91 -8.29 9.29
C GLU A 37 -2.79 -7.45 8.01
N LEU A 38 -3.54 -7.81 6.98
CA LEU A 38 -3.77 -6.97 5.80
C LEU A 38 -5.06 -6.17 5.99
N LEU A 39 -4.93 -4.86 6.04
CA LEU A 39 -6.06 -3.94 6.00
C LEU A 39 -6.22 -3.36 4.60
N LEU A 40 -7.35 -3.68 3.97
CA LEU A 40 -7.78 -3.09 2.71
C LEU A 40 -8.66 -1.86 2.99
N LEU A 41 -8.32 -0.70 2.44
CA LEU A 41 -9.13 0.51 2.66
C LEU A 41 -10.48 0.41 1.92
N GLU A 42 -10.50 -0.29 0.80
CA GLU A 42 -11.66 -0.57 -0.04
C GLU A 42 -11.85 -2.10 -0.18
N ASN A 43 -13.08 -2.57 -0.04
CA ASN A 43 -13.46 -3.94 -0.36
C ASN A 43 -13.96 -3.99 -1.80
N ARG A 44 -13.05 -4.08 -2.79
CA ARG A 44 -13.46 -4.19 -4.20
C ARG A 44 -12.52 -5.05 -5.01
N GLN A 45 -13.10 -5.69 -6.03
CA GLN A 45 -12.49 -6.65 -6.94
C GLN A 45 -11.93 -7.92 -6.27
N ASN A 46 -11.12 -7.78 -5.21
CA ASN A 46 -10.55 -8.86 -4.42
C ASN A 46 -9.81 -9.90 -5.29
N HIS A 47 -9.08 -9.42 -6.31
CA HIS A 47 -8.33 -10.30 -7.19
C HIS A 47 -7.24 -11.04 -6.40
N ARG A 48 -7.14 -12.35 -6.65
CA ARG A 48 -6.12 -13.24 -6.06
C ARG A 48 -6.13 -13.24 -4.52
N ILE A 49 -7.26 -12.87 -3.90
CA ILE A 49 -7.39 -12.90 -2.44
C ILE A 49 -7.21 -14.32 -1.88
N ASP A 50 -7.55 -15.33 -2.68
CA ASP A 50 -7.36 -16.76 -2.40
C ASP A 50 -5.89 -17.19 -2.37
N GLU A 51 -4.98 -16.38 -2.93
CA GLU A 51 -3.53 -16.63 -2.83
C GLU A 51 -2.89 -16.07 -1.56
N ILE A 52 -3.63 -15.30 -0.77
CA ILE A 52 -3.14 -14.78 0.51
C ILE A 52 -3.12 -15.92 1.53
N PRO A 53 -2.00 -16.16 2.22
CA PRO A 53 -1.90 -17.22 3.22
C PRO A 53 -2.98 -17.12 4.30
N SER A 54 -3.59 -18.24 4.66
CA SER A 54 -4.69 -18.30 5.66
C SER A 54 -4.30 -17.84 7.07
N SER A 55 -3.01 -17.78 7.39
CA SER A 55 -2.49 -17.22 8.64
C SER A 55 -2.64 -15.69 8.72
N ILE A 56 -2.77 -15.02 7.58
CA ILE A 56 -2.86 -13.57 7.48
C ILE A 56 -4.32 -13.17 7.58
N SER A 57 -4.64 -12.42 8.62
CA SER A 57 -5.98 -11.85 8.78
C SER A 57 -6.21 -10.72 7.78
N ILE A 58 -7.39 -10.70 7.16
CA ILE A 58 -7.78 -9.65 6.21
C ILE A 58 -8.96 -8.88 6.78
N SER A 59 -8.86 -7.55 6.81
CA SER A 59 -9.95 -6.66 7.21
C SER A 59 -10.13 -5.53 6.20
N HIS A 60 -11.30 -4.88 6.24
CA HIS A 60 -11.67 -3.81 5.31
C HIS A 60 -12.17 -2.57 6.05
N CYS A 61 -11.88 -1.37 5.52
CA CYS A 61 -12.49 -0.14 6.03
C CYS A 61 -13.87 0.13 5.43
N LEU A 62 -13.98 0.08 4.10
CA LEU A 62 -15.25 0.22 3.38
C LEU A 62 -15.83 -1.16 3.06
N THR A 63 -17.16 -1.24 3.09
CA THR A 63 -17.87 -2.41 2.54
C THR A 63 -17.79 -2.41 1.00
N GLY A 64 -18.21 -3.51 0.38
CA GLY A 64 -18.23 -3.60 -1.08
C GLY A 64 -19.09 -2.53 -1.75
N ILE A 65 -20.31 -2.31 -1.22
CA ILE A 65 -21.22 -1.29 -1.74
C ILE A 65 -20.63 0.12 -1.59
N GLU A 66 -19.99 0.41 -0.45
CA GLU A 66 -19.38 1.72 -0.22
C GLU A 66 -18.15 1.96 -1.10
N SER A 67 -17.41 0.89 -1.39
CA SER A 67 -16.25 0.94 -2.28
C SER A 67 -16.69 1.21 -3.71
N GLU A 68 -17.75 0.56 -4.20
CA GLU A 68 -18.34 0.86 -5.50
C GLU A 68 -18.93 2.28 -5.56
N PHE A 69 -19.58 2.73 -4.48
CA PHE A 69 -20.08 4.10 -4.39
C PHE A 69 -18.96 5.15 -4.43
N LEU A 70 -17.83 4.89 -3.78
CA LEU A 70 -16.66 5.76 -3.87
C LEU A 70 -16.16 5.88 -5.32
N ILE A 71 -16.05 4.75 -6.03
CA ILE A 71 -15.63 4.73 -7.44
C ILE A 71 -16.64 5.46 -8.32
N TYR A 72 -17.93 5.27 -8.08
CA TYR A 72 -18.99 6.03 -8.73
C TYR A 72 -18.78 7.54 -8.57
N CYS A 73 -18.55 8.02 -7.33
CA CYS A 73 -18.29 9.43 -7.07
C CYS A 73 -17.06 9.94 -7.85
N VAL A 74 -15.95 9.20 -7.82
CA VAL A 74 -14.72 9.58 -8.54
C VAL A 74 -14.96 9.69 -10.05
N ASN A 75 -15.71 8.76 -10.64
CA ASN A 75 -15.98 8.76 -12.08
C ASN A 75 -16.94 9.88 -12.53
N HIS A 76 -17.77 10.41 -11.63
CA HIS A 76 -18.76 11.45 -11.95
C HIS A 76 -18.32 12.85 -11.47
N MET A 77 -17.05 13.02 -11.06
CA MET A 77 -16.50 14.29 -10.58
C MET A 77 -16.69 15.47 -11.54
N ASN A 78 -16.75 15.22 -12.85
CA ASN A 78 -16.91 16.29 -13.84
C ASN A 78 -18.37 16.76 -14.00
N GLU A 79 -19.35 16.03 -13.45
CA GLU A 79 -20.78 16.35 -13.58
C GLU A 79 -21.21 17.38 -12.53
N ASP A 80 -20.85 17.14 -11.27
CA ASP A 80 -21.00 18.09 -10.17
C ASP A 80 -19.84 17.91 -9.17
N PRO A 81 -18.72 18.62 -9.38
CA PRO A 81 -17.52 18.43 -8.57
C PRO A 81 -17.76 18.58 -7.07
N HIS A 82 -18.61 19.53 -6.65
CA HIS A 82 -18.85 19.78 -5.24
C HIS A 82 -19.69 18.68 -4.59
N TYR A 83 -20.73 18.23 -5.28
CA TYR A 83 -21.59 17.15 -4.81
C TYR A 83 -20.82 15.84 -4.66
N PHE A 84 -20.10 15.42 -5.70
CA PHE A 84 -19.37 14.16 -5.67
C PHE A 84 -18.14 14.21 -4.76
N GLU A 85 -17.48 15.36 -4.63
CA GLU A 85 -16.39 15.53 -3.66
C GLU A 85 -16.90 15.40 -2.22
N SER A 86 -18.08 15.93 -1.90
CA SER A 86 -18.67 15.77 -0.57
C SER A 86 -18.90 14.30 -0.21
N TRP A 87 -19.40 13.50 -1.16
CA TRP A 87 -19.59 12.06 -0.96
C TRP A 87 -18.26 11.30 -0.88
N ARG A 88 -17.31 11.63 -1.75
CA ARG A 88 -15.95 11.05 -1.73
C ARG A 88 -15.29 11.29 -0.37
N ARG A 89 -15.41 12.50 0.18
CA ARG A 89 -14.92 12.85 1.52
C ARG A 89 -15.61 12.05 2.61
N GLY A 90 -16.93 11.87 2.55
CA GLY A 90 -17.65 11.01 3.50
C GLY A 90 -17.11 9.57 3.54
N CYS A 91 -16.76 8.99 2.40
CA CYS A 91 -16.10 7.69 2.33
C CYS A 91 -14.69 7.72 2.97
N ILE A 92 -13.90 8.75 2.70
CA ILE A 92 -12.56 8.92 3.31
C ILE A 92 -12.65 9.10 4.82
N ASP A 93 -13.60 9.88 5.31
CA ASP A 93 -13.83 10.10 6.74
C ASP A 93 -14.18 8.77 7.44
N LYS A 94 -14.98 7.92 6.80
CA LYS A 94 -15.27 6.57 7.30
C LYS A 94 -14.01 5.69 7.37
N VAL A 95 -13.16 5.75 6.34
CA VAL A 95 -11.86 5.05 6.34
C VAL A 95 -11.01 5.53 7.51
N ASN A 96 -10.88 6.85 7.69
CA ASN A 96 -10.11 7.46 8.75
C ASN A 96 -10.64 7.07 10.15
N GLN A 97 -11.96 7.09 10.36
CA GLN A 97 -12.58 6.62 11.61
C GLN A 97 -12.27 5.16 11.91
N THR A 98 -12.30 4.30 10.89
CA THR A 98 -11.97 2.88 11.03
C THR A 98 -10.50 2.68 11.40
N LEU A 99 -9.60 3.43 10.76
CA LEU A 99 -8.17 3.46 11.09
C LEU A 99 -7.94 3.96 12.53
N SER A 100 -8.56 5.06 12.94
CA SER A 100 -8.48 5.57 14.32
C SER A 100 -8.90 4.51 15.33
N LYS A 101 -10.07 3.88 15.12
CA LYS A 101 -10.55 2.83 16.00
C LYS A 101 -9.55 1.68 16.08
N LYS A 102 -9.09 1.18 14.94
CA LYS A 102 -8.16 0.05 14.86
C LYS A 102 -6.81 0.35 15.53
N LEU A 103 -6.23 1.51 15.27
CA LEU A 103 -4.93 1.92 15.81
C LEU A 103 -4.99 2.32 17.30
N THR A 104 -6.19 2.66 17.81
CA THR A 104 -6.39 2.96 19.24
C THR A 104 -6.67 1.70 20.05
N GLU A 105 -7.50 0.79 19.51
CA GLU A 105 -7.91 -0.43 20.21
C GLU A 105 -6.88 -1.56 20.10
N GLN A 106 -6.03 -1.53 19.08
CA GLN A 106 -5.03 -2.57 18.82
C GLN A 106 -3.63 -1.99 18.81
N HIS A 107 -2.71 -2.70 19.46
CA HIS A 107 -1.28 -2.37 19.39
C HIS A 107 -0.63 -3.07 18.20
N TYR A 108 0.04 -2.31 17.34
CA TYR A 108 0.91 -2.80 16.28
C TYR A 108 2.34 -2.35 16.52
N ASP A 109 3.30 -3.26 16.27
CA ASP A 109 4.73 -2.98 16.37
C ASP A 109 5.27 -2.26 15.12
N LEU A 110 4.62 -2.47 13.97
CA LEU A 110 4.98 -1.89 12.68
C LEU A 110 3.74 -1.72 11.80
N ILE A 111 3.70 -0.62 11.05
CA ILE A 111 2.75 -0.40 9.96
C ILE A 111 3.53 -0.33 8.64
N ILE A 112 3.07 -1.06 7.63
CA ILE A 112 3.56 -0.98 6.26
C ILE A 112 2.49 -0.30 5.42
N ASP A 113 2.72 0.97 5.07
CA ASP A 113 1.93 1.70 4.07
C ASP A 113 2.40 1.25 2.68
N PHE A 114 1.69 0.30 2.08
CA PHE A 114 2.18 -0.42 0.91
C PHE A 114 1.93 0.36 -0.38
N GLN A 115 0.70 0.84 -0.62
CA GLN A 115 0.39 1.62 -1.83
C GLN A 115 -0.57 2.77 -1.53
N ALA A 116 -0.62 3.71 -2.47
CA ALA A 116 -1.57 4.81 -2.46
C ALA A 116 -2.41 4.81 -3.73
N ASN A 117 -3.71 5.05 -3.58
CA ASN A 117 -4.61 5.43 -4.66
C ASN A 117 -5.58 6.55 -4.15
N GLN A 118 -6.84 6.55 -4.58
CA GLN A 118 -7.90 7.42 -4.06
C GLN A 118 -8.11 7.32 -2.55
N THR A 119 -8.10 6.11 -1.98
CA THR A 119 -7.95 5.88 -0.55
C THR A 119 -6.50 5.55 -0.24
N GLN A 120 -5.86 6.38 0.57
CA GLN A 120 -4.45 6.20 0.92
C GLN A 120 -4.29 6.46 2.40
N PHE A 121 -3.38 5.72 3.04
CA PHE A 121 -3.09 5.91 4.46
C PHE A 121 -2.60 7.33 4.77
N ALA A 122 -1.96 7.97 3.80
CA ALA A 122 -1.61 9.39 3.82
C ALA A 122 -2.79 10.34 4.15
N ASN A 123 -4.04 10.00 3.76
CA ASN A 123 -5.23 10.80 4.10
C ASN A 123 -5.56 10.73 5.60
N TYR A 124 -5.14 9.68 6.29
CA TYR A 124 -5.25 9.56 7.74
C TYR A 124 -4.13 10.34 8.43
N LEU A 125 -2.90 10.19 7.93
CA LEU A 125 -1.71 10.81 8.51
C LEU A 125 -1.72 12.34 8.44
N ILE A 126 -2.50 12.96 7.54
CA ILE A 126 -2.58 14.42 7.51
C ILE A 126 -3.20 15.03 8.79
N GLU A 127 -4.14 14.33 9.41
CA GLU A 127 -4.89 14.82 10.57
C GLU A 127 -4.49 14.13 11.88
N HIS A 128 -3.76 13.02 11.79
CA HIS A 128 -3.45 12.16 12.92
C HIS A 128 -1.96 11.86 12.99
N ASN A 129 -1.40 11.91 14.20
CA ASN A 129 -0.07 11.39 14.49
C ASN A 129 -0.15 9.94 14.93
N VAL A 130 0.67 9.09 14.32
CA VAL A 130 0.73 7.66 14.66
C VAL A 130 2.03 7.36 15.41
N ASN A 131 1.91 6.76 16.59
CA ASN A 131 3.06 6.43 17.44
C ASN A 131 3.78 5.14 17.02
N THR A 132 3.11 4.27 16.28
CA THR A 132 3.71 3.05 15.72
C THR A 132 4.63 3.43 14.55
N PRO A 133 5.85 2.86 14.46
CA PRO A 133 6.71 3.07 13.30
C PRO A 133 6.01 2.70 11.98
N ILE A 134 6.09 3.61 11.00
CA ILE A 134 5.51 3.39 9.67
C ILE A 134 6.61 3.31 8.62
N ILE A 135 6.53 2.29 7.76
CA ILE A 135 7.34 2.15 6.55
C ILE A 135 6.46 2.39 5.32
N ARG A 136 6.84 3.33 4.46
CA ARG A 136 6.18 3.58 3.18
C ARG A 136 6.85 2.80 2.05
N TRP A 137 6.09 2.00 1.30
CA TRP A 137 6.60 1.31 0.12
C TRP A 137 6.32 2.12 -1.15
N CYS A 138 7.35 2.44 -1.93
CA CYS A 138 7.23 3.21 -3.17
C CYS A 138 7.41 2.30 -4.38
N HIS A 139 6.34 2.13 -5.16
CA HIS A 139 6.32 1.23 -6.32
C HIS A 139 6.61 1.92 -7.66
N GLY A 140 6.78 3.25 -7.69
CA GLY A 140 6.96 3.95 -8.96
C GLY A 140 7.18 5.44 -8.86
N ARG A 141 7.79 6.00 -9.91
CA ARG A 141 8.11 7.43 -10.05
C ARG A 141 6.86 8.34 -10.02
N LEU A 142 5.70 7.83 -10.45
CA LEU A 142 4.45 8.59 -10.42
C LEU A 142 4.14 9.12 -9.02
N HIS A 143 4.36 8.32 -7.97
CA HIS A 143 4.15 8.76 -6.59
C HIS A 143 5.04 9.95 -6.22
N ILE A 144 6.31 9.91 -6.63
CA ILE A 144 7.28 10.99 -6.34
C ILE A 144 6.84 12.30 -7.00
N ASN A 145 6.33 12.23 -8.23
CA ASN A 145 5.79 13.41 -8.92
C ASN A 145 4.56 13.96 -8.17
N ILE A 146 3.66 13.09 -7.70
CA ILE A 146 2.50 13.50 -6.88
C ILE A 146 2.98 14.21 -5.61
N TRP A 147 4.01 13.70 -4.94
CA TRP A 147 4.54 14.30 -3.72
C TRP A 147 5.10 15.70 -3.94
N ARG A 148 5.88 15.88 -5.02
CA ARG A 148 6.45 17.18 -5.41
C ARG A 148 5.37 18.19 -5.83
N ASN A 149 4.32 17.72 -6.49
CA ASN A 149 3.22 18.58 -6.94
C ASN A 149 2.27 19.00 -5.81
N ASN A 150 2.42 18.43 -4.61
CA ASN A 150 1.59 18.75 -3.44
C ASN A 150 2.49 19.12 -2.23
N PRO A 151 3.25 20.23 -2.32
CA PRO A 151 4.26 20.61 -1.32
C PRO A 151 3.66 20.98 0.05
N ASP A 152 2.39 21.33 0.13
CA ASP A 152 1.73 21.65 1.41
C ASP A 152 1.24 20.38 2.14
N PHE A 153 1.08 19.28 1.42
CA PHE A 153 0.46 18.05 1.92
C PHE A 153 1.51 17.05 2.44
N TYR A 154 2.45 16.66 1.59
CA TYR A 154 3.33 15.52 1.88
C TYR A 154 4.44 15.77 2.90
N PRO A 155 5.06 16.96 3.04
CA PRO A 155 6.12 17.15 4.03
C PRO A 155 5.70 16.88 5.47
N HIS A 156 4.43 17.14 5.82
CA HIS A 156 3.90 16.80 7.15
C HIS A 156 3.81 15.28 7.33
N ILE A 157 3.27 14.58 6.34
CA ILE A 157 3.08 13.12 6.36
C ILE A 157 4.43 12.39 6.43
N PHE A 158 5.41 12.82 5.63
CA PHE A 158 6.72 12.17 5.59
C PHE A 158 7.49 12.24 6.90
N ARG A 159 7.19 13.21 7.78
CA ARG A 159 7.79 13.28 9.13
C ARG A 159 7.35 12.13 10.04
N GLN A 160 6.25 11.45 9.69
CA GLN A 160 5.72 10.33 10.45
C GLN A 160 6.27 8.99 9.97
N TYR A 161 6.93 8.94 8.81
CA TYR A 161 7.56 7.72 8.32
C TYR A 161 8.91 7.49 9.01
N ALA A 162 9.06 6.31 9.60
CA ALA A 162 10.34 5.84 10.12
C ALA A 162 11.28 5.46 8.97
N GLY A 163 10.72 4.96 7.86
CA GLY A 163 11.49 4.63 6.67
C GLY A 163 10.65 4.52 5.40
N ILE A 164 11.35 4.44 4.28
CA ILE A 164 10.79 4.29 2.94
C ILE A 164 11.52 3.15 2.25
N ILE A 165 10.77 2.29 1.57
CA ILE A 165 11.30 1.27 0.68
C ILE A 165 11.18 1.76 -0.76
N SER A 166 12.30 1.74 -1.47
CA SER A 166 12.38 1.95 -2.92
C SER A 166 12.69 0.64 -3.63
N ILE A 167 12.08 0.42 -4.79
CA ILE A 167 12.18 -0.87 -5.50
C ILE A 167 13.32 -0.93 -6.54
N ALA A 168 14.05 0.16 -6.75
CA ALA A 168 15.16 0.28 -7.68
C ALA A 168 16.12 1.40 -7.25
N ASP A 169 17.38 1.35 -7.69
CA ASP A 169 18.41 2.31 -7.29
C ASP A 169 18.12 3.73 -7.82
N GLU A 170 17.55 3.87 -9.02
CA GLU A 170 17.12 5.17 -9.56
C GLU A 170 15.98 5.75 -8.71
N MET A 171 15.07 4.89 -8.24
CA MET A 171 13.98 5.32 -7.38
C MET A 171 14.48 5.74 -6.01
N LYS A 172 15.46 5.01 -5.46
CA LYS A 172 16.13 5.42 -4.22
C LYS A 172 16.70 6.83 -4.36
N THR A 173 17.43 7.09 -5.44
CA THR A 173 18.02 8.41 -5.73
C THR A 173 16.95 9.50 -5.81
N LEU A 174 15.84 9.25 -6.50
CA LEU A 174 14.74 10.23 -6.62
C LEU A 174 14.09 10.55 -5.27
N ILE A 175 13.92 9.55 -4.40
CA ILE A 175 13.36 9.71 -3.06
C ILE A 175 14.35 10.43 -2.14
N ASP A 176 15.65 10.11 -2.20
CA ASP A 176 16.67 10.81 -1.43
C ASP A 176 16.70 12.31 -1.78
N ASN A 177 16.62 12.64 -3.07
CA ASN A 177 16.53 14.03 -3.54
C ASN A 177 15.26 14.71 -3.01
N TYR A 178 14.11 14.04 -3.06
CA TYR A 178 12.87 14.58 -2.51
C TYR A 178 12.97 14.82 -0.99
N LEU A 179 13.53 13.87 -0.23
CA LEU A 179 13.76 14.02 1.21
C LEU A 179 14.70 15.19 1.52
N GLN A 180 15.69 15.45 0.66
CA GLN A 180 16.55 16.63 0.76
C GLN A 180 15.76 17.92 0.50
N GLU A 181 14.94 17.97 -0.56
CA GLU A 181 14.08 19.12 -0.91
C GLU A 181 13.16 19.52 0.27
N ILE A 182 12.63 18.54 1.01
CA ILE A 182 11.72 18.77 2.14
C ILE A 182 12.41 18.80 3.53
N ASN A 183 13.75 18.85 3.57
CA ASN A 183 14.56 18.91 4.80
C ASN A 183 14.37 17.73 5.77
N LEU A 184 14.14 16.53 5.23
CA LEU A 184 14.00 15.26 5.95
C LEU A 184 15.13 14.25 5.65
N HIS A 185 16.10 14.62 4.83
CA HIS A 185 17.31 13.82 4.64
C HIS A 185 17.99 13.53 6.00
N GLY A 186 18.35 12.26 6.23
CA GLY A 186 18.94 11.78 7.48
C GLY A 186 17.95 11.60 8.65
N LYS A 187 16.69 12.05 8.51
CA LYS A 187 15.62 11.81 9.50
C LYS A 187 14.73 10.64 9.11
N VAL A 188 14.48 10.48 7.81
CA VAL A 188 13.72 9.36 7.24
C VAL A 188 14.70 8.50 6.46
N GLN A 189 14.80 7.23 6.82
CA GLN A 189 15.67 6.29 6.12
C GLN A 189 15.03 5.83 4.82
N ASN A 190 15.78 5.86 3.72
CA ASN A 190 15.34 5.28 2.45
C ASN A 190 16.21 4.07 2.10
N MET A 191 15.59 2.89 2.05
CA MET A 191 16.26 1.62 1.78
C MET A 191 15.80 1.08 0.44
N ARG A 192 16.72 0.47 -0.32
CA ARG A 192 16.40 -0.20 -1.57
C ARG A 192 16.15 -1.67 -1.32
N LEU A 193 14.96 -2.15 -1.70
CA LEU A 193 14.59 -3.56 -1.67
C LEU A 193 13.86 -3.89 -2.99
N TYR A 194 14.46 -4.76 -3.80
CA TYR A 194 13.85 -5.20 -5.05
C TYR A 194 12.57 -5.99 -4.78
N ASN A 195 11.63 -5.91 -5.73
CA ASN A 195 10.45 -6.76 -5.69
C ASN A 195 10.85 -8.24 -5.74
N PRO A 196 10.23 -9.12 -4.94
CA PRO A 196 10.42 -10.54 -5.06
C PRO A 196 10.01 -11.03 -6.45
N ILE A 197 10.68 -12.09 -6.90
CA ILE A 197 10.36 -12.80 -8.14
C ILE A 197 10.09 -14.26 -7.82
N ASP A 198 9.08 -14.84 -8.47
CA ASP A 198 8.81 -16.28 -8.39
C ASP A 198 9.75 -17.05 -9.32
N GLU A 199 10.95 -17.32 -8.81
CA GLU A 199 12.00 -18.00 -9.57
C GLU A 199 11.54 -19.39 -10.06
N TYR A 200 10.79 -20.12 -9.24
CA TYR A 200 10.32 -21.47 -9.57
C TYR A 200 9.37 -21.45 -10.77
N SER A 201 8.37 -20.57 -10.76
CA SER A 201 7.44 -20.40 -11.88
C SER A 201 8.14 -19.96 -13.16
N ILE A 202 9.17 -19.10 -13.05
CA ILE A 202 9.99 -18.67 -14.17
C ILE A 202 10.72 -19.86 -14.81
N HIS A 203 11.37 -20.70 -14.02
CA HIS A 203 12.07 -21.89 -14.52
C HIS A 203 11.12 -22.87 -15.22
N GLN A 204 9.97 -23.19 -14.61
CA GLN A 204 8.98 -24.09 -15.23
C GLN A 204 8.47 -23.56 -16.58
N LYS A 205 8.16 -22.27 -16.65
CA LYS A 205 7.72 -21.65 -17.90
C LYS A 205 8.82 -21.68 -18.95
N ALA A 206 10.06 -21.36 -18.57
CA ALA A 206 11.20 -21.42 -19.49
C ALA A 206 11.35 -22.83 -20.09
N GLU A 207 11.30 -23.88 -19.26
CA GLU A 207 11.36 -25.26 -19.75
C GLU A 207 10.22 -25.59 -20.71
N SER A 208 8.98 -25.18 -20.39
CA SER A 208 7.82 -25.39 -21.26
C SER A 208 7.96 -24.66 -22.61
N PHE A 209 8.50 -23.44 -22.63
CA PHE A 209 8.69 -22.65 -23.85
C PHE A 209 9.78 -23.22 -24.76
N PHE A 210 10.89 -23.71 -24.20
CA PHE A 210 12.02 -24.20 -24.98
C PHE A 210 11.91 -25.67 -25.39
N TRP A 211 11.19 -26.50 -24.62
CA TRP A 211 11.17 -27.95 -24.82
C TRP A 211 9.78 -28.54 -25.07
N GLY A 212 8.69 -27.78 -24.86
CA GLY A 212 7.31 -28.23 -25.06
C GLY A 212 6.82 -28.28 -26.51
N GLY A 213 7.63 -27.82 -27.48
CA GLY A 213 7.28 -27.82 -28.92
C GLY A 213 7.84 -28.99 -29.74
N ALA A 214 8.56 -29.94 -29.13
CA ALA A 214 9.26 -31.01 -29.85
C ALA A 214 8.48 -32.32 -30.00
N THR A 215 7.20 -32.37 -29.57
CA THR A 215 6.35 -33.56 -29.71
C THR A 215 5.00 -33.19 -30.32
N SER A 216 4.95 -33.08 -31.64
CA SER A 216 3.72 -33.22 -32.44
C SER A 216 4.03 -33.98 -33.72
#